data_AF-A0A934H487-F1
#
_entry.id   AF-A0A934H487-F1
#
_cell.length_a   1.000
_cell.length_b   1.000
_cell.length_c   1.000
_cell.angle_alpha   90.00
_cell.angle_beta   90.00
_cell.angle_gamma   90.00
#
_symmetry.space_group_name_H-M   'P 1'
#
loop_
_entity.id
_entity.type
_entity.pdbx_description
1 polymer ?
#
loop_
_entity_poly.entity_id
_entity_poly.type
_entity_poly.pdbx_seq_one_letter_code
_entity_poly.pdbx_strand_id
1 'polypeptide(L)'
;MLKKTVLTSLALLLVLGLAFQTIPVRALKEDLPISATPVILHKAILLRGFPPNFLVTGIMPAGCYKLRVNPPEVGRQNPNTSITPITIRVFGIQSNTCTSRPHLFITIVTVDPIKLNLSAGRYVARFVSIQRKGRLPVFFTIPHGLD
;
A
#
# COMPACT_ATOMS: atom_id res chain seq x y z
N MET A 1 30.67 49.40 -39.87
CA MET A 1 31.50 49.56 -38.65
C MET A 1 30.99 48.53 -37.64
N LEU A 2 31.41 47.26 -37.63
CA LEU A 2 32.68 46.65 -37.18
C LEU A 2 33.15 47.05 -35.77
N LYS A 3 32.85 46.20 -34.77
CA LYS A 3 33.78 45.49 -33.84
C LYS A 3 32.92 44.97 -32.66
N LYS A 4 32.79 43.65 -32.44
CA LYS A 4 33.75 42.75 -31.73
C LYS A 4 34.12 43.35 -30.36
N THR A 5 34.03 42.73 -29.19
CA THR A 5 34.01 41.31 -28.78
C THR A 5 34.03 41.38 -27.25
N VAL A 6 33.19 40.63 -26.54
CA VAL A 6 33.59 40.06 -25.25
C VAL A 6 33.22 38.59 -25.31
N LEU A 7 34.18 37.83 -25.84
CA LEU A 7 34.36 36.42 -25.56
C LEU A 7 34.72 36.27 -24.07
N THR A 8 34.66 35.03 -23.59
CA THR A 8 35.23 34.52 -22.32
C THR A 8 34.38 34.66 -21.06
N SER A 9 33.34 33.85 -20.97
CA SER A 9 33.15 32.97 -19.82
C SER A 9 32.56 31.66 -20.37
N LEU A 10 33.41 30.82 -20.96
CA LEU A 10 33.91 29.63 -20.26
C LEU A 10 32.71 28.77 -19.80
N ALA A 11 32.12 28.01 -20.72
CA ALA A 11 32.51 26.61 -20.89
C ALA A 11 32.60 25.86 -19.55
N LEU A 12 31.51 25.81 -18.80
CA LEU A 12 31.32 24.84 -17.74
C LEU A 12 29.84 24.68 -17.41
N LEU A 13 29.13 23.89 -18.22
CA LEU A 13 28.07 22.95 -17.80
C LEU A 13 27.60 22.19 -19.04
N LEU A 14 28.58 21.62 -19.73
CA LEU A 14 28.39 20.40 -20.48
C LEU A 14 27.98 19.32 -19.46
N VAL A 15 26.96 18.53 -19.81
CA VAL A 15 26.63 17.24 -19.20
C VAL A 15 26.05 17.29 -17.77
N LEU A 16 24.75 17.57 -17.67
CA LEU A 16 23.90 16.77 -16.77
C LEU A 16 22.82 16.06 -17.61
N GLY A 17 23.31 15.25 -18.55
CA GLY A 17 22.56 14.09 -18.99
C GLY A 17 22.48 13.08 -17.84
N LEU A 18 21.34 12.40 -17.75
CA LEU A 18 21.23 11.08 -17.13
C LEU A 18 21.64 11.00 -15.65
N ALA A 19 20.78 11.55 -14.80
CA ALA A 19 20.43 10.86 -13.57
C ALA A 19 18.92 10.96 -13.36
N PHE A 20 18.16 10.26 -14.23
CA PHE A 20 17.01 9.53 -13.71
C PHE A 20 17.58 8.65 -12.61
N GLN A 21 17.57 9.13 -11.37
CA GLN A 21 17.69 8.24 -10.24
C GLN A 21 16.40 7.43 -10.27
N THR A 22 16.43 6.35 -11.05
CA THR A 22 15.70 5.14 -10.76
C THR A 22 15.98 4.87 -9.30
N ILE A 23 15.09 5.31 -8.42
CA ILE A 23 15.09 4.84 -7.04
C ILE A 23 14.97 3.33 -7.23
N PRO A 24 16.02 2.54 -6.97
CA PRO A 24 15.82 1.11 -6.98
C PRO A 24 14.73 0.89 -5.94
N VAL A 25 13.63 0.28 -6.34
CA VAL A 25 12.65 -0.26 -5.41
C VAL A 25 13.37 -1.40 -4.70
N ARG A 26 14.27 -1.04 -3.77
CA ARG A 26 14.65 -1.92 -2.68
C ARG A 26 13.31 -2.18 -2.01
N ALA A 27 12.95 -3.46 -1.98
CA ALA A 27 11.97 -3.96 -1.04
C ALA A 27 12.41 -3.52 0.35
N LEU A 28 11.99 -2.32 0.76
CA LEU A 28 11.91 -1.98 2.16
C LEU A 28 10.82 -2.91 2.65
N LYS A 29 11.26 -4.05 3.18
CA LYS A 29 10.48 -4.78 4.17
C LYS A 29 10.23 -3.74 5.25
N GLU A 30 9.10 -3.03 5.16
CA GLU A 30 8.69 -2.07 6.18
C GLU A 30 8.54 -2.87 7.46
N ASP A 31 9.59 -2.86 8.28
CA ASP A 31 9.49 -3.27 9.67
C ASP A 31 8.42 -2.38 10.29
N LEU A 32 7.45 -3.02 10.93
CA LEU A 32 6.35 -2.32 11.57
C LEU A 32 6.94 -1.25 12.50
N PRO A 33 6.43 0.00 12.47
CA PRO A 33 6.96 1.02 13.34
C PRO A 33 6.87 0.51 14.78
N ILE A 34 7.89 0.78 15.60
CA ILE A 34 8.01 0.28 16.99
C ILE A 34 6.76 0.60 17.82
N SER A 35 6.00 1.63 17.44
CA SER A 35 4.74 2.05 18.06
C SER A 35 3.46 1.42 17.48
N ALA A 36 3.56 0.45 16.57
CA ALA A 36 2.40 -0.17 15.92
C ALA A 36 1.65 -1.08 16.90
N THR A 37 0.36 -0.80 17.11
CA THR A 37 -0.49 -1.59 18.01
C THR A 37 -1.52 -2.39 17.20
N PRO A 38 -1.79 -3.67 17.56
CA PRO A 38 -2.78 -4.48 16.88
C PRO A 38 -4.17 -3.87 16.99
N VAL A 39 -4.98 -4.13 15.97
CA VAL A 39 -6.40 -3.78 15.91
C VAL A 39 -7.21 -5.06 15.88
N ILE A 40 -8.47 -4.98 16.32
CA ILE A 40 -9.40 -6.11 16.19
C ILE A 40 -10.16 -5.90 14.89
N LEU A 41 -10.03 -6.82 13.94
CA LEU A 41 -10.77 -6.77 12.68
C LEU A 41 -12.08 -7.56 12.84
N HIS A 42 -13.21 -6.94 12.48
CA HIS A 42 -14.52 -7.58 12.56
C HIS A 42 -15.01 -8.08 11.20
N LYS A 43 -14.88 -7.24 10.17
CA LYS A 43 -15.49 -7.52 8.86
C LYS A 43 -14.69 -6.88 7.74
N ALA A 44 -14.63 -7.58 6.61
CA ALA A 44 -14.13 -7.09 5.34
C ALA A 44 -15.12 -7.54 4.25
N ILE A 45 -15.59 -6.61 3.42
CA ILE A 45 -16.60 -6.88 2.39
C ILE A 45 -16.12 -6.28 1.08
N LEU A 46 -16.19 -7.05 -0.02
CA LEU A 46 -15.97 -6.52 -1.37
C LEU A 46 -17.15 -5.61 -1.76
N LEU A 47 -16.83 -4.37 -2.11
CA LEU A 47 -17.77 -3.41 -2.68
C LEU A 47 -17.87 -3.62 -4.19
N ARG A 48 -19.03 -3.28 -4.76
CA ARG A 48 -19.21 -3.32 -6.21
C ARG A 48 -18.38 -2.22 -6.87
N GLY A 49 -17.72 -2.56 -7.97
CA GLY A 49 -16.96 -1.62 -8.78
C GLY A 49 -15.54 -2.13 -9.08
N PHE A 50 -14.85 -1.36 -9.91
CA PHE A 50 -13.46 -1.57 -10.27
C PHE A 50 -12.71 -0.23 -10.15
N PRO A 51 -11.49 -0.17 -9.57
CA PRO A 51 -10.72 -1.28 -8.98
C PRO A 51 -11.41 -1.92 -7.76
N PRO A 52 -11.02 -3.14 -7.34
CA PRO A 52 -11.59 -3.81 -6.17
C PRO A 52 -11.45 -2.95 -4.90
N ASN A 53 -12.58 -2.66 -4.27
CA ASN A 53 -12.66 -1.88 -3.04
C ASN A 53 -13.23 -2.73 -1.91
N PHE A 54 -12.68 -2.58 -0.70
CA PHE A 54 -13.07 -3.37 0.46
C PHE A 54 -13.48 -2.46 1.60
N LEU A 55 -14.73 -2.60 2.08
CA LEU A 55 -15.15 -1.98 3.34
C LEU A 55 -14.63 -2.82 4.50
N VAL A 56 -13.78 -2.23 5.33
CA VAL A 56 -13.16 -2.89 6.48
C VAL A 56 -13.59 -2.20 7.76
N THR A 57 -14.04 -2.99 8.73
CA THR A 57 -14.49 -2.50 10.03
C THR A 57 -13.78 -3.24 11.17
N GLY A 58 -13.55 -2.56 12.28
CA GLY A 58 -12.93 -3.16 13.45
C GLY A 58 -12.92 -2.23 14.66
N ILE A 59 -12.10 -2.56 15.65
CA ILE A 59 -11.89 -1.76 16.87
C ILE A 59 -10.44 -1.29 16.95
N MET A 60 -10.28 0.01 17.18
CA MET A 60 -9.04 0.65 17.60
C MET A 60 -8.91 0.60 19.12
N PRO A 61 -7.68 0.46 19.67
CA PRO A 61 -7.48 0.33 21.11
C PRO A 61 -7.78 1.63 21.88
N ALA A 62 -7.58 2.81 21.26
CA ALA A 62 -7.91 4.10 21.84
C ALA A 62 -8.05 5.19 20.74
N GLY A 63 -8.73 6.30 21.03
CA GLY A 63 -8.96 7.43 20.09
C GLY A 63 -7.71 8.17 19.60
N CYS A 64 -6.61 8.04 20.33
CA CYS A 64 -5.29 8.59 19.98
C CYS A 64 -4.56 7.81 18.88
N TYR A 65 -5.05 6.61 18.52
CA TYR A 65 -4.47 5.83 17.44
C TYR A 65 -5.05 6.25 16.11
N LYS A 66 -4.17 6.42 15.12
CA LYS A 66 -4.55 6.59 13.73
C LYS A 66 -4.47 5.25 13.02
N LEU A 67 -5.56 4.88 12.35
CA LEU A 67 -5.60 3.69 11.52
C LEU A 67 -4.58 3.82 10.38
N ARG A 68 -3.82 2.75 10.17
CA ARG A 68 -2.92 2.59 9.04
C ARG A 68 -3.17 1.26 8.37
N VAL A 69 -3.07 1.29 7.05
CA VAL A 69 -3.16 0.14 6.18
C VAL A 69 -1.88 0.12 5.36
N ASN A 70 -1.12 -0.95 5.44
CA ASN A 70 0.06 -1.08 4.60
C ASN A 70 -0.33 -1.38 3.15
N PRO A 71 0.54 -1.02 2.20
CA PRO A 71 0.40 -1.46 0.82
C PRO A 71 0.16 -2.98 0.73
N PRO A 72 -0.72 -3.43 -0.18
CA PRO A 72 -0.96 -4.85 -0.36
C PRO A 72 0.30 -5.61 -0.79
N GLU A 73 0.60 -6.71 -0.09
CA GLU A 73 1.69 -7.63 -0.46
C GLU A 73 1.11 -8.77 -1.31
N VAL A 74 1.59 -8.91 -2.55
CA VAL A 74 1.16 -9.97 -3.47
C VAL A 74 2.01 -11.22 -3.22
N GLY A 75 1.36 -12.32 -2.84
CA GLY A 75 2.02 -13.61 -2.67
C GLY A 75 2.13 -14.39 -3.98
N ARG A 76 2.88 -15.49 -3.94
CA ARG A 76 2.97 -16.39 -5.10
C ARG A 76 1.65 -17.13 -5.30
N GLN A 77 1.26 -17.29 -6.57
CA GLN A 77 0.15 -18.17 -6.94
C GLN A 77 0.51 -19.61 -6.53
N ASN A 78 -0.45 -20.30 -5.89
CA ASN A 78 -0.27 -21.69 -5.53
C ASN A 78 -0.48 -22.55 -6.79
N PRO A 79 0.48 -23.41 -7.21
CA PRO A 79 0.32 -24.22 -8.42
C PRO A 79 -0.89 -25.17 -8.36
N ASN A 80 -1.37 -25.52 -7.17
CA ASN A 80 -2.54 -26.37 -6.99
C ASN A 80 -3.87 -25.61 -7.04
N THR A 81 -3.85 -24.27 -7.11
CA THR A 81 -5.07 -23.45 -7.16
C THR A 81 -4.88 -22.21 -8.02
N SER A 82 -5.86 -21.85 -8.85
CA SER A 82 -5.80 -20.60 -9.64
C SER A 82 -5.98 -19.30 -8.82
N ILE A 83 -5.78 -19.33 -7.50
CA ILE A 83 -6.01 -18.21 -6.58
C ILE A 83 -4.68 -17.64 -6.09
N THR A 84 -4.48 -16.35 -6.32
CA THR A 84 -3.30 -15.61 -5.83
C THR A 84 -3.62 -14.87 -4.54
N PRO A 85 -2.86 -15.07 -3.44
CA PRO A 85 -3.11 -14.38 -2.19
C PRO A 85 -2.56 -12.95 -2.22
N ILE A 86 -3.32 -12.02 -1.66
CA ILE A 86 -2.90 -10.64 -1.40
C ILE A 86 -3.05 -10.39 0.10
N THR A 87 -2.00 -9.92 0.77
CA THR A 87 -2.01 -9.65 2.21
C THR A 87 -2.12 -8.15 2.44
N ILE A 88 -3.09 -7.74 3.26
CA ILE A 88 -3.32 -6.34 3.62
C ILE A 88 -3.21 -6.24 5.14
N ARG A 89 -2.21 -5.51 5.62
CA ARG A 89 -1.98 -5.34 7.07
C ARG A 89 -2.67 -4.08 7.56
N VAL A 90 -3.40 -4.22 8.65
CA VAL A 90 -4.13 -3.12 9.29
C VAL A 90 -3.64 -2.97 10.74
N PHE A 91 -3.26 -1.76 11.14
CA PHE A 91 -2.77 -1.48 12.49
C PHE A 91 -3.08 -0.04 12.93
N GLY A 92 -2.93 0.23 14.22
CA GLY A 92 -2.92 1.60 14.74
C GLY A 92 -1.50 2.11 14.93
N ILE A 93 -1.24 3.37 14.58
CA ILE A 93 -0.05 4.10 15.02
C ILE A 93 -0.48 5.13 16.06
N GLN A 94 0.21 5.12 17.20
CA GLN A 94 -0.04 6.09 18.27
C GLN A 94 0.35 7.50 17.81
N SER A 95 -0.56 8.47 17.96
CA SER A 95 -0.31 9.85 17.51
C SER A 95 0.07 10.81 18.66
N ASN A 96 -0.10 10.43 19.93
CA ASN A 96 0.19 11.23 21.14
C ASN A 96 0.04 10.36 22.43
N THR A 97 0.21 10.96 23.63
CA THR A 97 -0.09 10.29 24.91
C THR A 97 -1.55 9.82 24.96
N CYS A 98 -1.76 8.55 25.33
CA CYS A 98 -3.05 7.87 25.21
C CYS A 98 -3.71 7.64 26.56
N THR A 99 -4.91 8.21 26.76
CA THR A 99 -5.82 7.89 27.89
C THR A 99 -7.27 7.64 27.43
N SER A 100 -7.46 7.33 26.15
CA SER A 100 -8.78 7.18 25.53
C SER A 100 -9.27 5.72 25.50
N ARG A 101 -10.59 5.53 25.36
CA ARG A 101 -11.25 4.22 25.29
C ARG A 101 -11.23 3.63 23.87
N PRO A 102 -11.39 2.30 23.72
CA PRO A 102 -11.54 1.67 22.42
C PRO A 102 -12.71 2.25 21.63
N HIS A 103 -12.56 2.31 20.30
CA HIS A 103 -13.61 2.83 19.42
C HIS A 103 -13.65 2.03 18.11
N LEU A 104 -14.82 2.03 17.47
CA LEU A 104 -14.99 1.41 16.17
C LEU A 104 -14.33 2.25 15.08
N PHE A 105 -13.73 1.58 14.11
CA PHE A 105 -13.29 2.20 12.87
C PHE A 105 -14.00 1.58 11.67
N ILE A 106 -14.16 2.39 10.63
CA ILE A 106 -14.65 2.00 9.31
C ILE A 106 -13.70 2.63 8.30
N THR A 107 -13.20 1.84 7.36
CA THR A 107 -12.34 2.35 6.28
C THR A 107 -12.61 1.62 4.97
N ILE A 108 -12.21 2.23 3.87
CA ILE A 108 -12.20 1.60 2.56
C ILE A 108 -10.74 1.35 2.17
N VAL A 109 -10.45 0.12 1.76
CA VAL A 109 -9.16 -0.25 1.19
C VAL A 109 -9.33 -0.58 -0.27
N THR A 110 -8.55 0.08 -1.12
CA THR A 110 -8.55 -0.16 -2.56
C THR A 110 -7.35 -1.03 -2.93
N VAL A 111 -7.60 -2.08 -3.71
CA VAL A 111 -6.55 -2.88 -4.36
C VAL A 111 -6.50 -2.41 -5.81
N ASP A 112 -5.47 -1.67 -6.16
CA ASP A 112 -5.24 -1.16 -7.52
C ASP A 112 -4.43 -2.19 -8.32
N PRO A 113 -5.05 -2.89 -9.30
CA PRO A 113 -4.37 -3.95 -10.04
C PRO A 113 -3.16 -3.49 -10.83
N ILE A 114 -3.20 -2.27 -11.37
CA ILE A 114 -2.14 -1.72 -12.22
C ILE A 114 -0.91 -1.43 -11.35
N LYS A 115 -1.10 -0.76 -10.21
CA LYS A 115 0.01 -0.47 -9.27
C LYS A 115 0.64 -1.72 -8.67
N LEU A 116 -0.14 -2.79 -8.55
CA LEU A 116 0.31 -4.08 -8.01
C LEU A 116 0.77 -5.06 -9.10
N ASN A 117 0.75 -4.65 -10.38
CA ASN A 117 1.08 -5.47 -11.53
C ASN A 117 0.34 -6.83 -11.53
N LEU A 118 -0.97 -6.78 -11.30
CA LEU A 118 -1.84 -7.96 -11.26
C LEU A 118 -2.48 -8.20 -12.62
N SER A 119 -2.40 -9.44 -13.10
CA SER A 119 -3.11 -9.89 -14.28
C SER A 119 -4.59 -10.21 -14.01
N ALA A 120 -5.35 -10.46 -15.07
CA ALA A 120 -6.69 -11.04 -14.93
C ALA A 120 -6.60 -12.40 -14.23
N GLY A 121 -7.52 -12.64 -13.29
CA GLY A 121 -7.48 -13.86 -12.48
C GLY A 121 -8.26 -13.79 -11.18
N ARG A 122 -8.17 -14.86 -10.39
CA ARG A 122 -8.83 -14.99 -9.09
C ARG A 122 -7.85 -14.68 -7.97
N TYR A 123 -8.30 -13.89 -7.01
CA TYR A 123 -7.47 -13.42 -5.90
C TYR A 123 -8.19 -13.60 -4.58
N VAL A 124 -7.41 -13.70 -3.50
CA VAL A 124 -7.93 -13.64 -2.13
C VAL A 124 -7.21 -12.54 -1.36
N ALA A 125 -7.94 -11.47 -1.03
CA ALA A 125 -7.48 -10.44 -0.11
C ALA A 125 -7.58 -10.97 1.33
N ARG A 126 -6.45 -11.01 2.03
CA ARG A 126 -6.34 -11.45 3.42
C ARG A 126 -6.05 -10.23 4.28
N PHE A 127 -7.06 -9.71 4.96
CA PHE A 127 -6.88 -8.65 5.95
C PHE A 127 -6.35 -9.26 7.24
N VAL A 128 -5.23 -8.74 7.72
CA VAL A 128 -4.55 -9.22 8.91
C VAL A 128 -4.22 -8.07 9.85
N SER A 129 -4.48 -8.26 11.14
CA SER A 129 -3.89 -7.44 12.19
C SER A 129 -2.41 -7.79 12.35
N ILE A 130 -1.57 -6.84 12.73
CA ILE A 130 -0.11 -7.02 12.79
C ILE A 130 0.38 -8.13 13.74
N GLN A 131 -0.45 -8.55 14.69
CA GLN A 131 -0.19 -9.70 15.57
C GLN A 131 -0.84 -11.01 15.09
N ARG A 132 -1.30 -11.07 13.83
CA ARG A 132 -1.83 -12.26 13.14
C ARG A 132 -3.01 -12.98 13.83
N LYS A 133 -3.61 -12.39 14.86
CA LYS A 133 -4.87 -12.86 15.46
C LYS A 133 -6.04 -12.27 14.68
N GLY A 134 -6.70 -13.11 13.89
CA GLY A 134 -7.79 -12.73 12.99
C GLY A 134 -7.34 -12.58 11.54
N ARG A 135 -7.95 -13.35 10.64
CA ARG A 135 -7.78 -13.25 9.19
C ARG A 135 -9.16 -13.13 8.58
N LEU A 136 -9.40 -12.08 7.81
CA LEU A 136 -10.64 -11.92 7.05
C LEU A 136 -10.33 -12.13 5.56
N PRO A 137 -10.58 -13.33 5.01
CA PRO A 137 -10.40 -13.59 3.59
C PRO A 137 -11.58 -13.05 2.80
N VAL A 138 -11.31 -12.30 1.73
CA VAL A 138 -12.32 -11.84 0.77
C VAL A 138 -11.85 -12.20 -0.63
N PHE A 139 -12.65 -12.98 -1.35
CA PHE A 139 -12.36 -13.40 -2.72
C PHE A 139 -12.84 -12.35 -3.71
N PHE A 140 -12.05 -12.12 -4.75
CA PHE A 140 -12.41 -11.24 -5.85
C PHE A 140 -11.74 -11.69 -7.15
N THR A 141 -12.22 -11.16 -8.27
CA THR A 141 -11.69 -11.46 -9.61
C THR A 141 -11.32 -10.17 -10.30
N ILE A 142 -10.19 -10.17 -10.99
CA ILE A 142 -9.79 -9.11 -11.92
C ILE A 142 -10.22 -9.56 -13.32
N PRO A 143 -11.10 -8.79 -14.02
CA PRO A 143 -11.56 -9.15 -15.36
C PRO A 143 -10.44 -9.03 -16.41
N HIS A 144 -10.64 -9.66 -17.56
CA HIS A 144 -9.77 -9.48 -18.72
C HIS A 144 -9.98 -8.10 -19.37
N GLY A 145 -8.92 -7.52 -19.95
CA GLY A 145 -9.00 -6.27 -20.73
C GLY A 145 -8.84 -4.99 -19.90
N LEU A 146 -7.93 -5.00 -18.94
CA LEU A 146 -7.55 -3.82 -18.12
C LEU A 146 -6.19 -3.24 -18.52
N ASP A 147 -5.62 -3.82 -19.57
CA ASP A 147 -4.29 -3.62 -20.14
C ASP A 147 -4.31 -2.43 -21.11
#